data_AF-A0A0B1SZG4-F1
#
_entry.id   AF-A0A0B1SZG4-F1
#
_cell.length_a   1.000
_cell.length_b   1.000
_cell.length_c   1.000
_cell.angle_alpha   90.00
_cell.angle_beta   90.00
_cell.angle_gamma   90.00
#
_symmetry.space_group_name_H-M   'P 1'
#
loop_
_entity.id
_entity.type
_entity.pdbx_description
1 polymer ?
#
loop_
_entity_poly.entity_id
_entity_poly.type
_entity_poly.pdbx_seq_one_letter_code
_entity_poly.pdbx_strand_id
1 'polypeptide(L)'
;MQCSLECVVGCQCKDGFYRNDRNECVAECDNVSSNVCSENEEFKKCGTACEPSCENPKPLVCTKNCIPNVCQCKPGFFRNSEKKCVAECGSDMV
;
A
#
# COMPACT_ATOMS: atom_id res chain seq x y z
N MET A 1 -17.93 -7.92 2.53
CA MET A 1 -18.76 -8.71 3.47
C MET A 1 -19.90 -7.81 3.91
N GLN A 2 -21.15 -8.18 3.64
CA GLN A 2 -22.32 -7.32 3.86
C GLN A 2 -22.93 -7.68 5.23
N CYS A 3 -23.04 -6.72 6.15
CA CYS A 3 -23.76 -6.95 7.41
C CYS A 3 -25.26 -7.08 7.16
N SER A 4 -25.91 -8.10 7.75
CA SER A 4 -27.36 -8.21 7.83
C SER A 4 -27.87 -7.47 9.07
N LEU A 5 -29.11 -6.95 9.03
CA LEU A 5 -29.75 -6.24 10.14
C LEU A 5 -30.24 -7.17 11.28
N GLU A 6 -29.66 -8.35 11.40
CA GLU A 6 -30.09 -9.34 12.37
C GLU A 6 -29.41 -9.10 13.73
N CYS A 7 -30.21 -9.04 14.79
CA CYS A 7 -29.69 -8.96 16.15
C CYS A 7 -29.22 -10.35 16.60
N VAL A 8 -27.91 -10.57 16.56
CA VAL A 8 -27.29 -11.81 17.03
C VAL A 8 -27.05 -11.70 18.55
N VAL A 9 -27.69 -12.55 19.34
CA VAL A 9 -27.49 -12.61 20.81
C VAL A 9 -26.06 -13.08 21.10
N GLY A 10 -25.24 -12.21 21.69
CA GLY A 10 -23.84 -12.51 22.03
C GLY A 10 -23.05 -11.30 22.50
N CYS A 11 -21.78 -11.50 22.84
CA CYS A 11 -20.86 -10.40 23.15
C CYS A 11 -20.49 -9.65 21.86
N GLN A 12 -20.77 -8.37 21.81
CA GLN A 12 -20.36 -7.48 20.73
C GLN A 12 -19.17 -6.63 21.20
N CYS A 13 -18.34 -6.19 20.25
CA CYS A 13 -17.29 -5.23 20.56
C CYS A 13 -17.90 -3.91 21.03
N LYS A 14 -17.18 -3.18 21.89
CA LYS A 14 -17.60 -1.83 22.30
C LYS A 14 -17.73 -0.92 21.08
N ASP A 15 -18.53 0.13 21.20
CA ASP A 15 -18.67 1.15 20.15
C ASP A 15 -17.29 1.66 19.71
N GLY A 16 -17.04 1.63 18.39
CA GLY A 16 -15.75 1.99 17.80
C GLY A 16 -14.72 0.86 17.70
N PHE A 17 -15.05 -0.37 18.09
CA PHE A 17 -14.20 -1.56 17.92
C PHE A 17 -14.87 -2.59 17.01
N TYR A 18 -14.05 -3.35 16.29
CA TYR A 18 -14.48 -4.37 15.34
C TYR A 18 -13.80 -5.70 15.63
N ARG A 19 -14.47 -6.81 15.31
CA ARG A 19 -13.96 -8.15 15.58
C ARG A 19 -13.07 -8.64 14.43
N ASN A 20 -11.82 -9.00 14.72
CA ASN A 20 -10.90 -9.58 13.73
C ASN A 20 -11.10 -11.11 13.56
N ASP A 21 -10.36 -11.73 12.64
CA ASP A 21 -10.41 -13.19 12.39
C ASP A 21 -9.94 -14.05 13.59
N ARG A 22 -9.24 -13.43 14.55
CA ARG A 22 -8.83 -14.05 15.82
C ARG A 22 -9.89 -13.91 16.92
N ASN A 23 -11.07 -13.36 16.58
CA ASN A 23 -12.17 -13.06 17.50
C ASN A 23 -11.87 -11.98 18.55
N GLU A 24 -10.84 -11.16 18.32
CA GLU A 24 -10.45 -10.05 19.19
C GLU A 24 -11.13 -8.76 18.75
N CYS A 25 -11.47 -7.88 19.70
CA CYS A 25 -12.00 -6.55 19.41
C CYS A 25 -10.85 -5.56 19.24
N VAL A 26 -10.67 -5.06 18.03
CA VAL A 26 -9.61 -4.13 17.64
C VAL A 26 -10.22 -2.79 17.22
N ALA A 27 -9.56 -1.67 17.53
CA ALA A 27 -10.06 -0.33 17.20
C ALA A 27 -10.14 -0.11 15.68
N GLU A 28 -9.30 -0.83 14.94
CA GLU A 28 -9.28 -0.87 13.51
C GLU A 28 -9.73 -2.27 13.10
N CYS A 29 -10.87 -2.38 12.44
CA CYS A 29 -11.19 -3.60 11.70
C CYS A 29 -10.01 -3.79 10.74
N ASP A 30 -9.28 -4.90 10.84
CA ASP A 30 -8.17 -5.27 9.96
C ASP A 30 -8.63 -5.24 8.49
N ASN A 31 -8.80 -4.05 7.94
CA ASN A 31 -8.50 -3.77 6.57
C ASN A 31 -6.98 -3.93 6.55
N VAL A 32 -6.51 -5.15 6.33
CA VAL A 32 -5.15 -5.43 5.85
C VAL A 32 -5.07 -4.93 4.39
N SER A 33 -5.32 -3.65 4.28
CA SER A 33 -4.98 -2.69 3.26
C SER A 33 -4.80 -1.36 4.00
N SER A 34 -4.25 -1.39 5.22
CA SER A 34 -3.33 -0.32 5.59
C SER A 34 -2.39 -0.26 4.40
N ASN A 35 -2.43 0.88 3.76
CA ASN A 35 -1.62 1.27 2.63
C ASN A 35 -0.16 1.36 3.07
N VAL A 36 0.36 0.26 3.65
CA VAL A 36 1.68 0.11 4.23
C VAL A 36 2.59 -0.12 3.06
N CYS A 37 2.95 0.99 2.45
CA CYS A 37 4.06 1.03 1.55
C CYS A 37 5.35 1.01 2.37
N SER A 38 6.43 0.53 1.75
CA SER A 38 7.73 0.48 2.38
C SER A 38 8.27 1.89 2.63
N GLU A 39 9.40 1.99 3.33
CA GLU A 39 10.09 3.26 3.47
C GLU A 39 10.34 3.91 2.09
N ASN A 40 10.08 5.21 1.99
CA ASN A 40 10.18 6.00 0.76
C ASN A 40 9.21 5.64 -0.37
N GLU A 41 8.17 4.85 -0.07
CA GLU A 41 7.02 4.65 -0.94
C GLU A 41 5.80 5.45 -0.45
N GLU A 42 4.90 5.78 -1.38
CA GLU A 42 3.60 6.37 -1.12
C GLU A 42 2.50 5.53 -1.78
N PHE A 43 1.38 5.37 -1.08
CA PHE A 43 0.25 4.65 -1.63
C PHE A 43 -0.54 5.55 -2.57
N LYS A 44 -0.74 5.07 -3.79
CA LYS A 44 -1.57 5.71 -4.79
C LYS A 44 -2.74 4.82 -5.13
N LYS A 45 -3.95 5.38 -5.01
CA LYS A 45 -5.16 4.79 -5.58
C LYS A 45 -5.06 4.63 -7.10
N CYS A 46 -4.25 5.48 -7.74
CA CYS A 46 -3.97 5.45 -9.17
C CYS A 46 -2.50 5.77 -9.42
N GLY A 47 -1.65 4.74 -9.51
CA GLY A 47 -0.23 4.88 -9.80
C GLY A 47 0.08 4.90 -11.29
N THR A 48 1.25 5.45 -11.64
CA THR A 48 1.80 5.40 -13.01
C THR A 48 2.45 4.05 -13.29
N ALA A 49 2.28 3.51 -14.49
CA ALA A 49 3.03 2.32 -14.92
C ALA A 49 4.52 2.58 -15.18
N CYS A 50 4.91 3.86 -15.22
CA CYS A 50 6.28 4.32 -15.39
C CYS A 50 6.83 4.91 -14.10
N GLU A 51 7.04 4.06 -13.12
CA GLU A 51 7.78 4.48 -11.94
C GLU A 51 9.27 4.64 -12.31
N PRO A 52 9.94 5.72 -11.89
CA PRO A 52 11.38 5.88 -12.10
C PRO A 52 12.13 4.76 -11.36
N SER A 53 13.05 4.10 -12.07
CA SER A 53 13.92 3.07 -11.52
C SER A 53 15.38 3.45 -11.69
N CYS A 54 16.27 2.71 -11.03
CA CYS A 54 17.71 2.94 -11.19
C CYS A 54 18.24 2.62 -12.59
N GLU A 55 17.60 1.69 -13.30
CA GLU A 55 17.92 1.39 -14.70
C GLU A 55 17.31 2.40 -15.67
N ASN A 56 16.16 3.00 -15.30
CA ASN A 56 15.49 4.01 -16.11
C ASN A 56 14.97 5.16 -15.23
N PRO A 57 15.84 6.14 -14.89
CA PRO A 57 15.49 7.25 -14.02
C PRO A 57 14.44 8.20 -14.61
N LYS A 58 14.32 8.23 -15.94
CA LYS A 58 13.43 9.14 -16.68
C LYS A 58 12.69 8.37 -17.78
N PRO A 59 11.62 7.62 -17.42
CA PRO A 59 10.82 6.95 -18.43
C PRO A 59 10.16 7.97 -19.36
N LEU A 60 10.52 7.91 -20.65
CA LEU A 60 10.05 8.85 -21.68
C LEU A 60 8.66 8.52 -22.24
N VAL A 61 8.28 7.23 -22.20
CA VAL A 61 7.03 6.73 -22.80
C VAL A 61 6.24 6.00 -21.74
N CYS A 62 5.05 6.52 -21.44
CA CYS A 62 4.19 6.00 -20.39
C CYS A 62 2.77 5.83 -20.90
N THR A 63 2.24 4.63 -20.68
CA THR A 63 0.82 4.37 -20.90
C THR A 63 0.00 5.23 -19.95
N LYS A 64 -1.11 5.79 -20.41
CA LYS A 64 -2.11 6.49 -19.56
C LYS A 64 -2.89 5.54 -18.65
N ASN A 65 -2.41 4.30 -18.49
CA ASN A 65 -3.02 3.29 -17.65
C ASN A 65 -2.76 3.62 -16.20
N CYS A 66 -3.83 3.52 -15.42
CA CYS A 66 -3.82 3.68 -13.98
C CYS A 66 -3.59 2.31 -13.33
N ILE A 67 -2.57 2.18 -12.47
CA ILE A 67 -2.41 0.99 -11.63
C ILE A 67 -3.18 1.25 -10.33
N PRO A 68 -4.31 0.53 -10.08
CA PRO A 68 -5.12 0.78 -8.91
C PRO A 68 -4.43 0.24 -7.64
N ASN A 69 -4.52 1.00 -6.55
CA ASN A 69 -4.07 0.60 -5.20
C ASN A 69 -2.62 0.07 -5.15
N VAL A 70 -1.66 0.89 -5.58
CA VAL A 70 -0.24 0.52 -5.67
C VAL A 70 0.64 1.43 -4.81
N CYS A 71 1.72 0.87 -4.28
CA CYS A 71 2.81 1.62 -3.64
C CYS A 71 3.83 2.04 -4.69
N GLN A 72 4.13 3.33 -4.76
CA GLN A 72 5.13 3.87 -5.67
C GLN A 72 6.19 4.67 -4.93
N CYS A 73 7.41 4.70 -5.44
CA CYS A 73 8.45 5.57 -4.92
C CYS A 73 7.97 7.03 -4.88
N LYS A 74 8.26 7.70 -3.76
CA LYS A 74 8.01 9.13 -3.60
C LYS A 74 8.79 9.92 -4.66
N PRO A 75 8.35 11.13 -5.03
CA PRO A 75 9.09 11.98 -5.96
C PRO A 75 10.54 12.19 -5.50
N GLY A 76 11.50 11.96 -6.40
CA GLY A 76 12.94 12.04 -6.10
C GLY A 76 13.59 10.73 -5.66
N PHE A 77 12.81 9.65 -5.49
CA PHE A 77 13.32 8.30 -5.24
C PHE A 77 13.21 7.42 -6.48
N PHE A 78 14.08 6.42 -6.56
CA PHE A 78 14.18 5.48 -7.66
C PHE A 78 14.05 4.05 -7.12
N ARG A 79 13.30 3.22 -7.85
CA ARG A 79 13.20 1.79 -7.52
C ARG A 79 14.48 1.06 -7.93
N ASN A 80 15.15 0.42 -6.96
CA ASN A 80 16.32 -0.41 -7.21
C ASN A 80 15.95 -1.87 -7.53
N SER A 81 16.94 -2.70 -7.82
CA SER A 81 16.77 -4.14 -8.12
C SER A 81 16.22 -4.94 -6.94
N GLU A 82 16.42 -4.47 -5.71
CA GLU A 82 15.84 -5.05 -4.50
C GLU A 82 14.37 -4.63 -4.27
N LYS A 83 13.77 -3.88 -5.20
CA LYS A 83 12.41 -3.31 -5.09
C LYS A 83 12.24 -2.29 -3.96
N LYS A 84 13.32 -1.67 -3.48
CA LYS A 84 13.32 -0.57 -2.52
C LYS A 84 13.42 0.77 -3.23
N CYS A 85 12.86 1.81 -2.63
CA CYS A 85 12.95 3.18 -3.11
C CYS A 85 14.14 3.89 -2.47
N VAL A 86 15.16 4.20 -3.27
CA VAL A 86 16.41 4.83 -2.84
C VAL A 86 16.57 6.21 -3.47
N ALA A 87 17.19 7.14 -2.75
CA ALA A 87 17.46 8.49 -3.26
C ALA A 87 18.58 8.50 -4.30
N GLU A 88 19.52 7.56 -4.20
CA GLU A 88 20.67 7.42 -5.10
C GLU A 88 20.81 5.98 -5.59
N CYS A 89 20.98 5.81 -6.90
CA CYS A 89 21.11 4.50 -7.54
C CYS A 89 22.53 3.92 -7.53
N GLY A 90 23.46 4.57 -6.83
CA GLY A 90 24.89 4.27 -6.85
C GLY A 90 25.37 3.27 -5.81
N SER A 91 24.53 2.82 -4.87
CA SER A 91 24.96 1.98 -3.74
C SER A 91 24.80 0.47 -3.93
N ASP A 92 24.16 0.01 -5.02
CA ASP A 92 23.81 -1.41 -5.20
C ASP A 92 24.66 -2.14 -6.25
N MET A 93 25.86 -1.63 -6.55
CA MET A 93 26.88 -2.30 -7.37
C MET A 93 28.17 -2.59 -6.57
N VAL A 94 28.07 -3.28 -5.43
CA VAL A 94 29.22 -3.94 -4.78
C VAL A 94 28.87 -5.38 -4.45
#